data_AF-A0A7V2EI03-F1
#
_entry.id   AF-A0A7V2EI03-F1
#
_cell.length_a   1.000
_cell.length_b   1.000
_cell.length_c   1.000
_cell.angle_alpha   90.00
_cell.angle_beta   90.00
_cell.angle_gamma   90.00
#
_symmetry.space_group_name_H-M   'P 1'
#
loop_
_entity.id
_entity.type
_entity.pdbx_description
1 polymer ?
#
loop_
_entity_poly.entity_id
_entity_poly.type
_entity_poly.pdbx_seq_one_letter_code
_entity_poly.pdbx_strand_id
1 'polypeptide(L)'
;MRQLEKYRFRDGITPLNADTFNSRFFDIDARIHVLEQLKISWEEAVSEVRNFAAERLNIVLAPARDTIDSLTQQAQDLISNLTAYEDRFFKALIFGIGEGGFYEEVTYDANGNPQEINFFTDSTRTQLIGSIQITYDLNGNPAQINYTIGQTTYRQTVNYDANGNPVSITQEVLGV
;
A
#
# COMPACT_ATOMS: atom_id res chain seq x y z
N MET A 1 49.49 -25.03 -28.56
CA MET A 1 50.70 -25.24 -27.74
C MET A 1 50.88 -24.01 -26.87
N ARG A 2 50.72 -24.12 -25.55
CA ARG A 2 50.65 -22.98 -24.61
C ARG A 2 52.03 -22.38 -24.32
N GLN A 3 52.05 -21.09 -23.97
CA GLN A 3 53.21 -20.19 -23.75
C GLN A 3 54.12 -20.55 -22.54
N LEU A 4 54.29 -21.84 -22.25
CA LEU A 4 54.99 -22.34 -21.05
C LEU A 4 56.52 -22.34 -21.19
N GLU A 5 57.05 -22.20 -22.41
CA GLU A 5 58.49 -22.07 -22.70
C GLU A 5 59.16 -20.95 -21.89
N LYS A 6 58.42 -19.88 -21.57
CA LYS A 6 58.93 -18.72 -20.82
C LYS A 6 59.23 -19.05 -19.35
N TYR A 7 58.57 -20.06 -18.78
CA TYR A 7 58.69 -20.43 -17.36
C TYR A 7 59.54 -21.68 -17.15
N ARG A 8 60.24 -22.15 -18.19
CA ARG A 8 61.07 -23.36 -18.13
C ARG A 8 62.34 -23.11 -17.31
N PHE A 9 62.58 -23.95 -16.31
CA PHE A 9 63.81 -23.98 -15.51
C PHE A 9 65.00 -24.36 -16.40
N ARG A 10 66.19 -23.81 -16.08
CA ARG A 10 67.42 -23.97 -16.87
C ARG A 10 68.58 -24.39 -15.97
N ASP A 11 69.41 -25.30 -16.47
CA ASP A 11 70.59 -25.76 -15.74
C ASP A 11 71.59 -24.62 -15.51
N GLY A 12 72.25 -24.64 -14.34
CA GLY A 12 73.21 -23.62 -13.92
C GLY A 12 72.61 -22.36 -13.29
N ILE A 13 71.29 -22.21 -13.28
CA ILE A 13 70.58 -21.08 -12.63
C ILE A 13 69.79 -21.57 -11.40
N THR A 14 69.31 -22.81 -11.40
CA THR A 14 68.55 -23.42 -10.28
C THR A 14 69.29 -24.58 -9.59
N PRO A 15 69.07 -24.82 -8.27
CA PRO A 15 69.87 -25.78 -7.49
C PRO A 15 69.73 -27.26 -7.87
N LEU A 16 68.64 -27.66 -8.56
CA LEU A 16 68.45 -29.01 -9.09
C LEU A 16 68.33 -28.97 -10.62
N ASN A 17 68.56 -30.13 -11.25
CA ASN A 17 68.49 -30.33 -12.69
C ASN A 17 67.14 -29.87 -13.28
N ALA A 18 67.22 -29.14 -14.40
CA ALA A 18 66.09 -28.53 -15.11
C ALA A 18 65.04 -29.54 -15.55
N ASP A 19 65.43 -30.73 -16.03
CA ASP A 19 64.51 -31.77 -16.50
C ASP A 19 63.56 -32.21 -15.39
N THR A 20 64.09 -32.37 -14.17
CA THR A 20 63.29 -32.80 -13.01
C THR A 20 62.27 -31.73 -12.62
N PHE A 21 62.68 -30.46 -12.56
CA PHE A 21 61.79 -29.37 -12.19
C PHE A 21 60.74 -29.08 -13.26
N ASN A 22 61.14 -29.06 -14.54
CA ASN A 22 60.22 -28.83 -15.65
C ASN A 22 59.18 -29.93 -15.76
N SER A 23 59.58 -31.21 -15.60
CA SER A 23 58.64 -32.33 -15.60
C SER A 23 57.57 -32.18 -14.51
N ARG A 24 57.98 -31.87 -13.27
CA ARG A 24 57.04 -31.66 -12.16
C ARG A 24 56.17 -30.43 -12.33
N PHE A 25 56.73 -29.33 -12.80
CA PHE A 25 56.01 -28.08 -12.98
C PHE A 25 54.92 -28.21 -14.04
N PHE A 26 55.21 -28.82 -15.19
CA PHE A 26 54.21 -29.04 -16.23
C PHE A 26 53.17 -30.09 -15.84
N ASP A 27 53.53 -31.11 -15.05
CA ASP A 27 52.55 -32.03 -14.48
C ASP A 27 51.57 -31.31 -13.53
N ILE A 28 52.08 -30.44 -12.65
CA ILE A 28 51.25 -29.63 -11.75
C ILE A 28 50.33 -28.69 -12.53
N ASP A 29 50.85 -27.98 -13.54
CA ASP A 29 50.04 -27.09 -14.41
C ASP A 29 48.92 -27.86 -15.12
N ALA A 30 49.22 -29.04 -15.67
CA ALA A 30 48.21 -29.90 -16.29
C ALA A 30 47.14 -30.34 -15.29
N ARG A 31 47.52 -30.71 -14.06
CA ARG A 31 46.57 -31.09 -13.00
C ARG A 31 45.72 -29.91 -12.53
N ILE A 32 46.31 -28.73 -12.38
CA ILE A 32 45.57 -27.50 -12.07
C ILE A 32 44.55 -27.21 -13.16
N HIS A 33 44.95 -27.32 -14.43
CA HIS A 33 44.05 -27.09 -15.55
C HIS A 33 42.85 -28.04 -15.55
N VAL A 34 43.04 -29.33 -15.25
CA VAL A 34 41.95 -30.30 -15.13
C VAL A 34 41.02 -29.94 -13.96
N LEU A 35 41.56 -29.52 -12.82
CA LEU A 35 40.75 -29.08 -11.66
C LEU A 35 39.95 -27.82 -11.97
N GLU A 36 40.49 -26.87 -12.73
CA GLU A 36 39.78 -25.68 -13.18
C GLU A 36 38.58 -26.03 -14.08
N GLN A 37 38.77 -26.97 -15.02
CA GLN A 37 37.68 -27.44 -15.88
C GLN A 37 36.57 -28.13 -15.08
N LEU A 38 36.94 -28.99 -14.12
CA LEU A 38 35.98 -29.62 -13.23
C LEU A 38 35.20 -28.57 -12.43
N LYS A 39 35.88 -27.57 -11.87
CA LYS A 39 35.25 -26.48 -11.12
C LYS A 39 34.20 -25.75 -11.97
N ILE A 40 34.54 -25.37 -13.21
CA ILE A 40 33.62 -24.70 -14.13
C ILE A 40 32.37 -25.56 -14.35
N SER A 41 32.55 -26.84 -14.63
CA SER A 41 31.43 -27.78 -14.82
C SER A 41 30.54 -27.92 -13.57
N TRP A 42 31.14 -27.92 -12.37
CA TRP A 42 30.38 -27.92 -11.12
C TRP A 42 29.58 -26.62 -10.94
N GLU A 43 30.16 -25.46 -11.24
CA GLU A 43 29.48 -24.18 -11.17
C GLU A 43 28.30 -24.13 -12.15
N GLU A 44 28.47 -24.66 -13.36
CA GLU A 44 27.40 -24.79 -14.36
C GLU A 44 26.27 -25.70 -13.86
N ALA A 45 26.60 -26.90 -13.34
CA ALA A 45 25.60 -27.84 -12.82
C ALA A 45 24.82 -27.26 -11.63
N VAL A 46 25.50 -26.55 -10.72
CA VAL A 46 24.85 -25.87 -9.59
C VAL A 46 23.92 -24.76 -10.08
N SER A 47 24.34 -23.99 -11.10
CA SER A 47 23.51 -22.95 -11.71
C SER A 47 22.23 -23.54 -12.32
N GLU A 48 22.34 -24.66 -13.02
CA GLU A 48 21.19 -25.34 -13.63
C GLU A 48 20.18 -25.82 -12.58
N VAL A 49 20.65 -26.47 -11.51
CA VAL A 49 19.78 -26.91 -10.39
C VAL A 49 19.10 -25.71 -9.73
N ARG A 50 19.83 -24.61 -9.52
CA ARG A 50 19.28 -23.40 -8.92
C ARG A 50 18.18 -22.79 -9.79
N ASN A 51 18.40 -22.70 -11.10
CA ASN A 51 17.42 -22.14 -12.04
C ASN A 51 16.17 -23.02 -12.12
N PHE A 52 16.36 -24.34 -12.22
CA PHE A 52 15.25 -25.30 -12.19
C PHE A 52 14.44 -25.21 -10.89
N ALA A 53 15.10 -25.09 -9.74
CA ALA A 53 14.42 -24.93 -8.45
C ALA A 53 13.62 -23.62 -8.39
N ALA A 54 14.17 -22.51 -8.89
CA ALA A 54 13.48 -21.23 -8.94
C ALA A 54 12.23 -21.29 -9.84
N GLU A 55 12.34 -21.91 -11.02
CA GLU A 55 11.22 -22.10 -11.94
C GLU A 55 10.11 -22.95 -11.30
N ARG A 56 10.48 -24.06 -10.65
CA ARG A 56 9.50 -24.92 -9.96
C ARG A 56 8.85 -24.23 -8.77
N LEU A 57 9.60 -23.47 -7.99
CA LEU A 57 9.03 -22.68 -6.89
C LEU A 57 8.02 -21.67 -7.43
N ASN A 58 8.33 -20.98 -8.53
CA ASN A 58 7.38 -20.07 -9.15
C ASN A 58 6.10 -20.77 -9.60
N ILE A 59 6.20 -21.94 -10.24
CA ILE A 59 5.02 -22.72 -10.67
C ILE A 59 4.17 -23.17 -9.47
N VAL A 60 4.81 -23.64 -8.40
CA VAL A 60 4.11 -24.12 -7.20
C VAL A 60 3.48 -22.98 -6.41
N LEU A 61 4.13 -21.81 -6.34
CA LEU A 61 3.68 -20.68 -5.55
C LEU A 61 2.73 -19.73 -6.30
N ALA A 62 2.73 -19.75 -7.64
CA ALA A 62 1.85 -18.87 -8.44
C ALA A 62 0.36 -19.00 -8.09
N PRO A 63 -0.24 -20.20 -7.96
CA PRO A 63 -1.66 -20.31 -7.60
C PRO A 63 -2.00 -19.75 -6.21
N ALA A 64 -1.08 -19.89 -5.26
CA ALA A 64 -1.24 -19.33 -3.93
C ALA A 64 -1.19 -17.79 -3.97
N ARG A 65 -0.29 -17.22 -4.78
CA ARG A 65 -0.23 -15.78 -5.02
C ARG A 65 -1.52 -15.26 -5.66
N ASP A 66 -2.01 -15.92 -6.71
CA ASP A 66 -3.25 -15.54 -7.38
C ASP A 66 -4.46 -15.58 -6.42
N THR A 67 -4.48 -16.57 -5.52
CA THR A 67 -5.51 -16.69 -4.49
C THR A 67 -5.42 -15.54 -3.48
N ILE A 68 -4.22 -15.20 -3.01
CA ILE A 68 -3.99 -14.07 -2.10
C ILE A 68 -4.42 -12.75 -2.74
N ASP A 69 -4.05 -12.53 -4.00
CA ASP A 69 -4.41 -11.32 -4.74
C ASP A 69 -5.94 -11.21 -4.90
N SER A 70 -6.61 -12.32 -5.24
CA SER A 70 -8.07 -12.37 -5.34
C SER A 70 -8.77 -12.10 -4.01
N LEU A 71 -8.30 -12.71 -2.91
CA LEU A 71 -8.87 -12.49 -1.57
C LEU A 71 -8.66 -11.05 -1.10
N THR A 72 -7.49 -10.47 -1.41
CA THR A 72 -7.18 -9.07 -1.09
C THR A 72 -8.14 -8.13 -1.82
N GLN A 73 -8.40 -8.37 -3.10
CA GLN A 73 -9.36 -7.57 -3.86
C GLN A 73 -10.77 -7.69 -3.31
N GLN A 74 -11.23 -8.92 -3.01
CA GLN A 74 -12.55 -9.15 -2.42
C GLN A 74 -12.70 -8.43 -1.07
N ALA A 75 -11.68 -8.44 -0.22
CA ALA A 75 -11.69 -7.72 1.04
C ALA A 75 -11.78 -6.20 0.84
N GLN A 76 -11.03 -5.65 -0.12
CA GLN A 76 -11.10 -4.22 -0.46
C GLN A 76 -12.48 -3.82 -0.98
N ASP A 77 -13.10 -4.66 -1.81
CA ASP A 77 -14.45 -4.43 -2.35
C ASP A 77 -15.50 -4.48 -1.23
N LEU A 78 -15.39 -5.45 -0.32
CA LEU A 78 -16.26 -5.56 0.85
C LEU A 78 -16.14 -4.34 1.77
N ILE A 79 -14.93 -3.89 2.06
CA ILE A 79 -14.69 -2.69 2.88
C ILE A 79 -15.31 -1.46 2.21
N SER A 80 -15.09 -1.28 0.90
CA SER A 80 -15.65 -0.14 0.16
C SER A 80 -17.17 -0.13 0.17
N ASN A 81 -17.78 -1.31 -0.01
CA ASN A 81 -19.23 -1.46 0.05
C ASN A 81 -19.80 -1.18 1.43
N LEU A 82 -19.12 -1.63 2.49
CA LEU A 82 -19.54 -1.38 3.87
C LEU A 82 -19.47 0.11 4.20
N THR A 83 -18.37 0.79 3.89
CA THR A 83 -18.24 2.24 4.10
C THR A 83 -19.33 3.03 3.37
N ALA A 84 -19.59 2.66 2.11
CA ALA A 84 -20.65 3.29 1.33
C ALA A 84 -22.06 2.98 1.86
N TYR A 85 -22.25 1.83 2.50
CA TYR A 85 -23.50 1.48 3.17
C TYR A 85 -23.66 2.23 4.49
N GLU A 86 -22.61 2.35 5.30
CA GLU A 86 -22.63 3.12 6.56
C GLU A 86 -23.00 4.59 6.30
N ASP A 87 -22.35 5.25 5.33
CA ASP A 87 -22.70 6.64 4.97
C ASP A 87 -24.17 6.77 4.55
N ARG A 88 -24.67 5.82 3.72
CA ARG A 88 -26.06 5.79 3.29
C ARG A 88 -27.04 5.51 4.42
N PHE A 89 -26.73 4.56 5.30
CA PHE A 89 -27.58 4.17 6.42
C PHE A 89 -27.70 5.28 7.45
N PHE A 90 -26.58 5.92 7.84
CA PHE A 90 -26.62 7.04 8.77
C PHE A 90 -27.44 8.21 8.20
N LYS A 91 -27.27 8.54 6.92
CA LYS A 91 -28.04 9.62 6.28
C LYS A 91 -29.52 9.25 6.09
N ALA A 92 -29.83 8.01 5.72
CA ALA A 92 -31.20 7.51 5.63
C ALA A 92 -31.93 7.54 6.99
N LEU A 93 -31.25 7.11 8.06
CA LEU A 93 -31.77 7.14 9.43
C LEU A 93 -32.02 8.56 9.93
N ILE A 94 -31.11 9.49 9.64
CA ILE A 94 -31.22 10.89 10.06
C ILE A 94 -32.35 11.60 9.30
N PHE A 95 -32.50 11.37 7.99
CA PHE A 95 -33.45 12.12 7.16
C PHE A 95 -34.76 11.38 6.87
N GLY A 96 -34.94 10.15 7.38
CA GLY A 96 -36.18 9.38 7.23
C GLY A 96 -36.48 8.96 5.78
N ILE A 97 -35.47 8.95 4.93
CA ILE A 97 -35.55 8.57 3.52
C ILE A 97 -35.21 7.09 3.37
N GLY A 98 -35.92 6.35 2.51
CA GLY A 98 -35.61 4.94 2.21
C GLY A 98 -34.25 4.77 1.52
N GLU A 99 -33.92 3.56 1.07
CA GLU A 99 -32.61 3.15 0.47
C GLU A 99 -32.23 3.86 -0.86
N GLY A 100 -32.81 5.02 -1.18
CA GLY A 100 -32.48 5.83 -2.34
C GLY A 100 -31.12 6.53 -2.20
N GLY A 101 -30.47 6.79 -3.34
CA GLY A 101 -29.31 7.68 -3.38
C GLY A 101 -29.71 9.12 -3.05
N PHE A 102 -28.85 9.85 -2.37
CA PHE A 102 -28.98 11.28 -2.13
C PHE A 102 -27.78 12.01 -2.76
N TYR A 103 -27.95 13.31 -2.94
CA TYR A 103 -26.91 14.19 -3.44
C TYR A 103 -26.58 15.23 -2.37
N GLU A 104 -25.31 15.56 -2.27
CA GLU A 104 -24.78 16.48 -1.29
C GLU A 104 -24.22 17.73 -1.98
N GLU A 105 -24.43 18.87 -1.35
CA GLU A 105 -23.76 20.13 -1.67
C GLU A 105 -23.21 20.73 -0.38
N VAL A 106 -21.91 21.05 -0.39
CA VAL A 106 -21.22 21.65 0.75
C VAL A 106 -20.74 23.04 0.35
N THR A 107 -21.12 24.05 1.11
CA THR A 107 -20.54 25.38 1.02
C THR A 107 -19.52 25.57 2.14
N TYR A 108 -18.45 26.29 1.82
CA TYR A 108 -17.34 26.54 2.74
C TYR A 108 -17.22 28.03 3.01
N ASP A 109 -16.81 28.37 4.23
CA ASP A 109 -16.45 29.74 4.58
C ASP A 109 -15.11 30.17 3.95
N ALA A 110 -14.70 31.42 4.16
CA ALA A 110 -13.44 31.95 3.62
C ALA A 110 -12.17 31.27 4.17
N ASN A 111 -12.28 30.55 5.29
CA ASN A 111 -11.20 29.80 5.92
C ASN A 111 -11.19 28.32 5.46
N GLY A 112 -12.14 27.90 4.62
CA GLY A 112 -12.26 26.53 4.14
C GLY A 112 -13.00 25.59 5.09
N ASN A 113 -13.70 26.10 6.10
CA ASN A 113 -14.54 25.28 6.98
C ASN A 113 -15.95 25.10 6.38
N PRO A 114 -16.56 23.90 6.44
CA PRO A 114 -17.93 23.69 5.97
C PRO A 114 -18.93 24.57 6.73
N GLN A 115 -19.68 25.42 6.03
CA GLN A 115 -20.68 26.32 6.65
C GLN A 115 -22.10 25.82 6.45
N GLU A 116 -22.42 25.23 5.30
CA GLU A 116 -23.72 24.65 5.01
C GLU A 116 -23.58 23.36 4.22
N ILE A 117 -24.33 22.33 4.61
CA ILE A 117 -24.42 21.04 3.94
C ILE A 117 -25.89 20.80 3.61
N ASN A 118 -26.19 20.72 2.32
CA ASN A 118 -27.54 20.50 1.81
C ASN A 118 -27.66 19.08 1.22
N PHE A 119 -28.75 18.40 1.55
CA PHE A 119 -29.06 17.05 1.10
C PHE A 119 -30.27 17.07 0.17
N PHE A 120 -30.14 16.41 -0.99
CA PHE A 120 -31.15 16.38 -2.04
C PHE A 120 -31.50 14.95 -2.45
N THR A 121 -32.74 14.73 -2.90
CA THR A 121 -33.18 13.43 -3.45
C THR A 121 -32.88 13.27 -4.94
N ASP A 122 -32.51 14.34 -5.64
CA ASP A 122 -32.29 14.36 -7.08
C ASP A 122 -30.90 14.89 -7.45
N SER A 123 -30.35 14.36 -8.54
CA SER A 123 -29.02 14.76 -9.06
C SER A 123 -28.95 16.21 -9.50
N THR A 124 -30.11 16.81 -9.81
CA THR A 124 -30.24 18.20 -10.20
C THR A 124 -30.33 19.16 -9.02
N ARG A 125 -30.29 18.66 -7.77
CA ARG A 125 -30.32 19.43 -6.52
C ARG A 125 -31.50 20.39 -6.40
N THR A 126 -32.69 19.92 -6.77
CA THR A 126 -33.92 20.74 -6.76
C THR A 126 -34.84 20.44 -5.59
N GLN A 127 -34.75 19.23 -5.03
CA GLN A 127 -35.59 18.76 -3.93
C GLN A 127 -34.75 18.60 -2.66
N LEU A 128 -34.66 19.68 -1.88
CA LEU A 128 -33.98 19.69 -0.58
C LEU A 128 -34.78 18.85 0.43
N ILE A 129 -34.08 17.98 1.15
CA ILE A 129 -34.67 17.09 2.17
C ILE A 129 -34.07 17.30 3.56
N GLY A 130 -32.95 18.02 3.65
CA GLY A 130 -32.31 18.35 4.90
C GLY A 130 -31.17 19.32 4.67
N SER A 131 -30.86 20.08 5.70
CA SER A 131 -29.69 20.96 5.72
C SER A 131 -29.04 20.93 7.09
N ILE A 132 -27.73 21.15 7.10
CA ILE A 132 -26.91 21.37 8.29
C ILE A 132 -26.20 22.70 8.09
N GLN A 133 -26.32 23.61 9.05
CA GLN A 133 -25.59 24.87 9.08
C GLN A 133 -24.68 24.90 10.29
N ILE A 134 -23.41 25.25 10.09
CA ILE A 134 -22.38 25.22 11.11
C ILE A 134 -21.81 26.62 11.28
N THR A 135 -21.74 27.08 12.52
CA THR A 135 -20.97 28.26 12.90
C THR A 135 -19.79 27.84 13.75
N TYR A 136 -18.68 28.53 13.56
CA TYR A 136 -17.42 28.24 14.25
C TYR A 136 -17.09 29.34 15.25
N ASP A 137 -16.41 28.97 16.33
CA ASP A 137 -15.78 29.92 17.23
C ASP A 137 -14.52 30.56 16.60
N LEU A 138 -13.86 31.47 17.33
CA LEU A 138 -12.63 32.13 16.87
C LEU A 138 -11.44 31.18 16.67
N ASN A 139 -11.49 29.99 17.25
CA ASN A 139 -10.46 28.96 17.12
C ASN A 139 -10.75 27.98 15.99
N GLY A 140 -11.88 28.13 15.29
CA GLY A 140 -12.30 27.24 14.21
C GLY A 140 -12.99 25.96 14.69
N ASN A 141 -13.45 25.89 15.95
CA ASN A 141 -14.23 24.75 16.43
C ASN A 141 -15.74 24.97 16.16
N PRO A 142 -16.51 23.93 15.76
CA PRO A 142 -17.96 24.05 15.57
C PRO A 142 -18.67 24.48 16.85
N ALA A 143 -19.16 25.71 16.92
CA ALA A 143 -19.81 26.27 18.11
C ALA A 143 -21.33 26.07 18.10
N GLN A 144 -21.97 26.22 16.94
CA GLN A 144 -23.39 25.93 16.78
C GLN A 144 -23.64 25.15 15.50
N ILE A 145 -24.53 24.16 15.58
CA ILE A 145 -24.93 23.30 14.48
C ILE A 145 -26.45 23.34 14.42
N ASN A 146 -27.02 24.02 13.43
CA ASN A 146 -28.45 23.94 13.15
C ASN A 146 -28.67 22.84 12.11
N TYR A 147 -29.62 21.95 12.33
CA TYR A 147 -29.94 20.93 11.34
C TYR A 147 -31.42 20.61 11.31
N THR A 148 -31.93 20.27 10.13
CA THR A 148 -33.34 19.94 9.92
C THR A 148 -33.49 18.44 9.67
N ILE A 149 -34.33 17.77 10.48
CA ILE A 149 -34.73 16.38 10.29
C ILE A 149 -36.24 16.36 10.04
N GLY A 150 -36.64 15.92 8.84
CA GLY A 150 -38.03 16.01 8.42
C GLY A 150 -38.48 17.47 8.37
N GLN A 151 -39.49 17.83 9.15
CA GLN A 151 -39.95 19.22 9.27
C GLN A 151 -39.37 19.96 10.49
N THR A 152 -38.67 19.25 11.37
CA THR A 152 -38.19 19.82 12.63
C THR A 152 -36.76 20.34 12.50
N THR A 153 -36.54 21.59 12.87
CA THR A 153 -35.20 22.18 12.97
C THR A 153 -34.70 22.11 14.41
N TYR A 154 -33.49 21.61 14.57
CA TYR A 154 -32.76 21.53 15.84
C TYR A 154 -31.57 22.48 15.81
N ARG A 155 -31.15 22.94 17.00
CA ARG A 155 -29.85 23.57 17.21
C ARG A 155 -29.09 22.80 18.26
N GLN A 156 -27.87 22.44 17.94
CA GLN A 156 -26.87 22.03 18.90
C GLN A 156 -25.90 23.18 19.19
N THR A 157 -25.60 23.41 20.45
CA THR A 157 -24.53 24.31 20.89
C THR A 157 -23.46 23.48 21.58
N VAL A 158 -22.22 23.61 21.10
CA VAL A 158 -21.05 22.90 21.63
C VAL A 158 -20.14 23.91 22.31
N ASN A 159 -19.82 23.65 23.57
CA ASN A 159 -18.84 24.43 24.32
C ASN A 159 -17.55 23.62 24.43
N TYR A 160 -16.41 24.30 24.35
CA TYR A 160 -15.08 23.69 24.41
C TYR A 160 -14.28 24.17 25.62
N ASP A 161 -13.35 23.36 26.10
CA ASP A 161 -12.31 23.79 27.02
C ASP A 161 -11.23 24.63 26.30
N ALA A 162 -10.24 25.12 27.06
CA ALA A 162 -9.13 25.90 26.51
C ALA A 162 -8.22 25.11 25.54
N ASN A 163 -8.31 23.78 25.51
CA ASN A 163 -7.54 22.93 24.60
C ASN A 163 -8.34 22.55 23.34
N GLY A 164 -9.58 23.03 23.19
CA GLY A 164 -10.45 22.69 22.07
C GLY A 164 -11.17 21.34 22.21
N ASN A 165 -11.23 20.75 23.42
CA ASN A 165 -12.03 19.55 23.65
C ASN A 165 -13.48 19.95 23.99
N PRO A 166 -14.50 19.27 23.43
CA PRO A 166 -15.89 19.56 23.75
C PRO A 166 -16.19 19.19 25.22
N VAL A 167 -16.71 20.14 25.99
CA VAL A 167 -17.07 19.97 27.41
C VAL A 167 -18.57 19.85 27.64
N SER A 168 -19.40 20.39 26.74
CA SER A 168 -20.85 20.21 26.81
C SER A 168 -21.47 20.36 25.43
N ILE A 169 -22.47 19.54 25.15
CA ILE A 169 -23.33 19.66 23.97
C ILE A 169 -24.76 19.81 24.48
N THR A 170 -25.44 20.88 24.07
CA THR A 170 -26.85 21.11 24.37
C THR A 170 -27.65 21.13 23.08
N GLN A 171 -28.90 20.66 23.12
CA GLN A 171 -29.77 20.62 21.96
C GLN A 171 -31.12 21.27 22.28
N GLU A 172 -31.59 22.13 21.38
CA GLU A 172 -32.92 22.74 21.44
C GLU A 172 -33.66 22.54 20.11
N VAL A 173 -34.99 22.56 20.16
CA VAL A 173 -35.85 22.55 18.97
C VAL A 173 -36.15 23.99 18.60
N LEU A 174 -35.82 24.40 17.38
CA LEU A 174 -36.07 25.74 16.87
C LEU A 174 -37.44 25.89 16.21
N GLY A 175 -38.00 24.81 15.67
CA GLY A 175 -39.30 24.81 15.00
C GLY A 175 -39.68 23.44 14.43
N VAL A 176 -40.98 23.29 14.08
CA VAL A 176 -41.59 22.14 13.38
C VAL A 176 -42.37 22.67 12.18
#